data_AF-A0A2J8ILJ6-F1
#
_entry.id   AF-A0A2J8ILJ6-F1
#
_cell.length_a   1.000
_cell.length_b   1.000
_cell.length_c   1.000
_cell.angle_alpha   90.00
_cell.angle_beta   90.00
_cell.angle_gamma   90.00
#
_symmetry.space_group_name_H-M   'P 1'
#
loop_
_entity.id
_entity.type
_entity.pdbx_description
1 polymer ?
#
loop_
_entity_poly.entity_id
_entity_poly.type
_entity_poly.pdbx_seq_one_letter_code
_entity_poly.pdbx_strand_id
1 'polypeptide(L)'
;VINKVHLKANHVVKRDVDEHLRIKTVYDKSVEELLPEKKNLVKNKLFPQAISYLEKTFQVRRPAGAILLSRQCATNQYLRKENDPHRYCTGECATHTKCGPVIVPEEHLQQCRVYRGGKWPHGAVGVPDQEGISDADFVLYVGALATERC
;
A
#
# COMPACT_ATOMS: atom_id res chain seq x y z
N VAL A 1 -1.42 0.13 43.61
CA VAL A 1 -2.76 -0.41 43.26
C VAL A 1 -3.72 0.76 43.16
N ILE A 2 -4.09 1.17 41.95
CA ILE A 2 -5.25 2.03 41.72
C ILE A 2 -6.21 1.14 40.92
N ASN A 3 -7.38 0.86 41.47
CA ASN A 3 -8.43 -0.01 40.89
C ASN A 3 -8.11 -1.50 40.63
N LYS A 4 -7.40 -2.22 41.53
CA LYS A 4 -7.34 -3.71 41.58
C LYS A 4 -7.09 -4.45 40.24
N VAL A 5 -6.47 -3.80 39.24
CA VAL A 5 -5.99 -4.45 38.01
C VAL A 5 -4.48 -4.59 38.12
N HIS A 6 -3.98 -5.82 38.09
CA HIS A 6 -2.56 -6.09 37.92
C HIS A 6 -2.18 -5.75 36.48
N LEU A 7 -1.64 -4.55 36.27
CA LEU A 7 -0.99 -4.21 35.01
C LEU A 7 0.22 -5.13 34.87
N LYS A 8 0.16 -6.08 33.91
CA LYS A 8 1.35 -6.81 33.46
C LYS A 8 2.45 -5.80 33.16
N ALA A 9 3.70 -6.11 33.52
CA ALA A 9 4.84 -5.29 33.18
C ALA A 9 4.73 -4.88 31.71
N ASN A 10 4.77 -3.57 31.45
CA ASN A 10 4.88 -3.04 30.11
C ASN A 10 6.19 -3.57 29.51
N HIS A 11 6.13 -4.73 28.85
CA HIS A 11 7.17 -5.15 27.92
C HIS A 11 7.04 -4.27 26.68
N VAL A 12 7.31 -2.97 26.84
CA VAL A 12 7.68 -2.12 25.72
C VAL A 12 9.10 -2.54 25.39
N VAL A 13 9.22 -3.60 24.59
CA VAL A 13 10.47 -3.85 23.87
C VAL A 13 10.64 -2.63 22.98
N LYS A 14 11.64 -1.81 23.32
CA LYS A 14 12.09 -0.71 22.49
C LYS A 14 12.62 -1.34 21.19
N ARG A 15 11.74 -1.58 20.22
CA ARG A 15 12.13 -2.07 18.91
C ARG A 15 12.84 -0.92 18.20
N ASP A 16 14.01 -1.21 17.69
CA ASP A 16 14.96 -0.26 17.14
C ASP A 16 14.30 0.67 16.10
N VAL A 17 14.55 1.98 16.21
CA VAL A 17 13.95 3.04 15.37
C VAL A 17 14.97 3.53 14.32
N ASP A 18 16.13 2.89 14.23
CA ASP A 18 17.30 3.40 13.48
C ASP A 18 17.35 3.01 11.98
N GLU A 19 16.21 2.75 11.38
CA GLU A 19 16.12 2.28 9.99
C GLU A 19 15.72 3.44 9.06
N HIS A 20 16.54 3.72 8.05
CA HIS A 20 16.20 4.71 7.03
C HIS A 20 14.99 4.24 6.22
N LEU A 21 14.11 5.18 5.85
CA LEU A 21 12.97 4.91 4.98
C LEU A 21 13.44 4.29 3.65
N ARG A 22 12.77 3.22 3.20
CA ARG A 22 12.98 2.60 1.88
C ARG A 22 11.77 2.81 0.99
N ILE A 23 11.96 3.47 -0.15
CA ILE A 23 10.89 3.75 -1.11
C ILE A 23 11.11 2.91 -2.36
N LYS A 24 10.14 2.07 -2.70
CA LYS A 24 10.12 1.35 -3.98
C LYS A 24 9.26 2.09 -5.00
N THR A 25 9.84 2.45 -6.12
CA THR A 25 9.12 3.09 -7.23
C THR A 25 8.57 2.09 -8.22
N VAL A 26 7.34 2.33 -8.67
CA VAL A 26 6.69 1.60 -9.75
C VAL A 26 6.28 2.61 -10.80
N TYR A 27 6.84 2.51 -12.00
CA TYR A 27 6.51 3.40 -13.10
C TYR A 27 5.35 2.82 -13.91
N ASP A 28 4.32 3.62 -14.10
CA ASP A 28 3.23 3.32 -15.03
C ASP A 28 3.73 3.37 -16.47
N LYS A 29 3.03 2.65 -17.35
CA LYS A 29 3.34 2.60 -18.78
C LYS A 29 3.40 3.98 -19.43
N SER A 30 2.58 4.94 -18.97
CA SER A 30 2.60 6.33 -19.47
C SER A 30 3.98 6.99 -19.37
N VAL A 31 4.82 6.59 -18.41
CA VAL A 31 6.20 7.11 -18.29
C VAL A 31 7.11 6.57 -19.38
N GLU A 32 6.88 5.34 -19.85
CA GLU A 32 7.65 4.76 -20.96
C GLU A 32 7.35 5.43 -22.31
N GLU A 33 6.12 5.91 -22.46
CA GLU A 33 5.57 6.56 -23.65
C GLU A 33 5.99 8.04 -23.77
N LEU A 34 6.65 8.59 -22.74
CA LEU A 34 7.24 9.92 -22.80
C LEU A 34 8.38 10.01 -23.82
N LEU A 35 8.60 11.23 -24.34
CA LEU A 35 9.79 11.55 -25.12
C LEU A 35 11.06 11.13 -24.36
N PRO A 36 12.11 10.63 -25.06
CA PRO A 36 13.30 10.06 -24.41
C PRO A 36 13.94 10.99 -23.37
N GLU A 37 14.01 12.29 -23.66
CA GLU A 37 14.56 13.29 -22.73
C GLU A 37 13.73 13.43 -21.45
N LYS A 38 12.40 13.47 -21.57
CA LYS A 38 11.49 13.56 -20.43
C LYS A 38 11.48 12.28 -19.61
N LYS A 39 11.48 11.12 -20.27
CA LYS A 39 11.61 9.82 -19.60
C LYS A 39 12.91 9.73 -18.82
N ASN A 40 14.02 10.13 -19.42
CA ASN A 40 15.33 10.16 -18.76
C ASN A 40 15.34 11.12 -17.57
N LEU A 41 14.77 12.31 -17.71
CA LEU A 41 14.63 13.26 -16.61
C LEU A 41 13.84 12.64 -15.43
N VAL A 42 12.68 12.05 -15.71
CA VAL A 42 11.80 11.45 -14.70
C VAL A 42 12.51 10.29 -13.99
N LYS A 43 13.01 9.31 -14.76
CA LYS A 43 13.55 8.06 -14.21
C LYS A 43 14.93 8.18 -13.59
N ASN A 44 15.80 9.04 -14.13
CA ASN A 44 17.22 9.05 -13.79
C ASN A 44 17.67 10.31 -13.04
N LYS A 45 16.80 11.33 -12.90
CA LYS A 45 17.13 12.56 -12.18
C LYS A 45 16.08 12.93 -11.14
N LEU A 46 14.87 13.27 -11.58
CA LEU A 46 13.84 13.89 -10.74
C LEU A 46 13.43 13.01 -9.56
N PHE A 47 12.90 11.81 -9.83
CA PHE A 47 12.45 10.92 -8.76
C PHE A 47 13.61 10.34 -7.95
N PRO A 48 14.73 9.88 -8.54
CA PRO A 48 15.87 9.41 -7.74
C PRO A 48 16.40 10.46 -6.75
N GLN A 49 16.48 11.73 -7.16
CA GLN A 49 16.92 12.80 -6.28
C GLN A 49 15.93 13.06 -5.13
N ALA A 50 14.63 13.14 -5.45
CA ALA A 50 13.59 13.34 -4.45
C ALA A 50 13.50 12.18 -3.44
N ILE A 51 13.58 10.94 -3.93
CA ILE A 51 13.57 9.73 -3.11
C ILE A 51 14.79 9.69 -2.22
N SER A 52 15.99 9.89 -2.78
CA SER A 52 17.23 9.87 -1.99
C SER A 52 17.19 10.89 -0.84
N TYR A 53 16.59 12.06 -1.06
CA TYR A 53 16.39 13.03 0.00
C TYR A 53 15.47 12.48 1.11
N LEU A 54 14.30 11.93 0.75
CA LEU A 54 13.33 11.39 1.72
C LEU A 54 13.90 10.20 2.50
N GLU A 55 14.55 9.26 1.83
CA GLU A 55 15.17 8.07 2.45
C GLU A 55 16.25 8.46 3.46
N LYS A 56 17.06 9.48 3.15
CA LYS A 56 18.10 9.99 4.07
C LYS A 56 17.54 10.83 5.22
N THR A 57 16.39 11.47 5.01
CA THR A 57 15.81 12.42 5.98
C THR A 57 14.95 11.71 7.01
N PHE A 58 14.24 10.64 6.60
CA PHE A 58 13.26 9.98 7.46
C PHE A 58 13.77 8.65 8.01
N GLN A 59 13.65 8.48 9.32
CA GLN A 59 13.78 7.21 10.01
C GLN A 59 12.39 6.63 10.29
N VAL A 60 12.23 5.32 10.11
CA VAL A 60 10.93 4.64 10.24
C VAL A 60 11.04 3.39 11.10
N ARG A 61 9.89 2.96 11.62
CA ARG A 61 9.74 1.62 12.19
C ARG A 61 9.40 0.66 11.05
N ARG A 62 10.26 -0.34 10.82
CA ARG A 62 10.05 -1.31 9.73
C ARG A 62 8.70 -2.03 9.86
N PRO A 63 7.91 -2.12 8.78
CA PRO A 63 6.74 -2.97 8.74
C PRO A 63 7.16 -4.44 8.82
N ALA A 64 6.32 -5.27 9.44
CA ALA A 64 6.53 -6.70 9.48
C ALA A 64 6.02 -7.33 8.18
N GLY A 65 6.91 -7.44 7.19
CA GLY A 65 6.65 -8.18 5.94
C GLY A 65 6.49 -7.31 4.69
N ALA A 66 6.10 -7.96 3.60
CA ALA A 66 5.88 -7.32 2.31
C ALA A 66 4.62 -6.44 2.32
N ILE A 67 4.65 -5.38 1.51
CA ILE A 67 3.50 -4.48 1.33
C ILE A 67 2.51 -5.13 0.36
N LEU A 68 1.27 -5.31 0.82
CA LEU A 68 0.12 -5.67 0.00
C LEU A 68 -0.98 -4.63 0.19
N LEU A 69 -1.52 -4.11 -0.91
CA LEU A 69 -2.54 -3.08 -0.91
C LEU A 69 -3.94 -3.68 -0.97
N SER A 70 -4.86 -3.18 -0.14
CA SER A 70 -6.25 -3.60 -0.21
C SER A 70 -6.87 -3.17 -1.55
N ARG A 71 -7.60 -4.10 -2.18
CA ARG A 71 -8.34 -3.80 -3.40
C ARG A 71 -9.39 -2.72 -3.18
N GLN A 72 -9.62 -1.91 -4.20
CA GLN A 72 -10.73 -0.98 -4.24
C GLN A 72 -12.05 -1.73 -4.37
N CYS A 73 -13.09 -1.27 -3.69
CA CYS A 73 -14.44 -1.81 -3.83
C CYS A 73 -15.17 -1.14 -4.99
N ALA A 74 -16.01 -1.86 -5.73
CA ALA A 74 -16.73 -1.31 -6.88
C ALA A 74 -17.61 -0.11 -6.49
N THR A 75 -18.20 -0.15 -5.29
CA THR A 75 -19.03 0.91 -4.71
C THR A 75 -18.25 1.88 -3.83
N ASN A 76 -16.93 1.69 -3.66
CA ASN A 76 -16.08 2.32 -2.64
C ASN A 76 -16.56 2.14 -1.18
N GLN A 77 -17.59 1.33 -0.93
CA GLN A 77 -18.07 1.01 0.40
C GLN A 77 -17.43 -0.28 0.90
N TYR A 78 -16.92 -0.26 2.12
CA TYR A 78 -16.30 -1.42 2.76
C TYR A 78 -16.62 -1.48 4.24
N LEU A 79 -16.49 -2.68 4.78
CA LEU A 79 -16.63 -2.99 6.19
C LEU A 79 -15.28 -3.44 6.74
N ARG A 80 -15.09 -3.24 8.04
CA ARG A 80 -13.92 -3.73 8.77
C ARG A 80 -14.40 -4.50 9.99
N LYS A 81 -13.84 -5.69 10.19
CA LYS A 81 -14.10 -6.50 11.37
C LYS A 81 -13.17 -6.06 12.51
N GLU A 82 -13.67 -6.12 13.74
CA GLU A 82 -12.87 -5.85 14.92
C GLU A 82 -11.67 -6.81 14.99
N ASN A 83 -10.48 -6.27 15.32
CA ASN A 83 -9.20 -6.98 15.35
C ASN A 83 -8.76 -7.63 14.03
N ASP A 84 -9.38 -7.29 12.91
CA ASP A 84 -8.97 -7.71 11.57
C ASP A 84 -8.35 -6.52 10.80
N PRO A 85 -7.12 -6.65 10.26
CA PRO A 85 -6.52 -5.59 9.47
C PRO A 85 -7.15 -5.45 8.07
N HIS A 86 -7.92 -6.43 7.59
CA HIS A 86 -8.44 -6.45 6.23
C HIS A 86 -9.72 -5.62 6.04
N ARG A 87 -9.92 -5.14 4.81
CA ARG A 87 -11.15 -4.49 4.35
C ARG A 87 -12.01 -5.50 3.58
N TYR A 88 -13.33 -5.41 3.75
CA TYR A 88 -14.31 -6.26 3.09
C TYR A 88 -15.28 -5.41 2.27
N CYS A 89 -15.33 -5.60 0.95
CA CYS A 89 -16.23 -4.83 0.08
C CYS A 89 -17.69 -5.25 0.26
N THR A 90 -18.63 -4.30 0.23
CA THR A 90 -20.05 -4.61 0.14
C THR A 90 -20.39 -4.99 -1.30
N GLY A 91 -20.57 -6.29 -1.56
CA GLY A 91 -20.79 -6.82 -2.92
C GLY A 91 -19.52 -7.36 -3.57
N GLU A 92 -18.79 -6.52 -4.32
CA GLU A 92 -17.63 -6.93 -5.14
C GLU A 92 -16.47 -5.91 -5.12
N CYS A 93 -15.27 -6.40 -5.42
CA CYS A 93 -14.12 -5.53 -5.68
C CYS A 93 -14.23 -4.90 -7.08
N ALA A 94 -13.65 -3.71 -7.24
CA ALA A 94 -13.47 -3.09 -8.54
C ALA A 94 -12.57 -3.97 -9.43
N THR A 95 -12.82 -3.92 -10.74
CA THR A 95 -12.00 -4.63 -11.74
C THR A 95 -10.55 -4.17 -11.72
N HIS A 96 -10.32 -2.89 -11.43
CA HIS A 96 -8.98 -2.30 -11.28
C HIS A 96 -8.92 -1.47 -9.99
N THR A 97 -7.85 -1.68 -9.23
CA THR A 97 -7.52 -0.80 -8.09
C THR A 97 -6.63 0.32 -8.58
N LYS A 98 -6.97 1.57 -8.24
CA LYS A 98 -6.19 2.75 -8.63
C LYS A 98 -5.56 3.43 -7.42
N CYS A 99 -4.33 3.91 -7.57
CA CYS A 99 -3.67 4.83 -6.65
C CYS A 99 -3.49 6.17 -7.37
N GLY A 100 -4.34 7.15 -7.06
CA GLY A 100 -4.49 8.33 -7.91
C GLY A 100 -4.97 7.90 -9.31
N PRO A 101 -4.34 8.37 -10.41
CA PRO A 101 -4.71 7.98 -11.76
C PRO A 101 -4.10 6.64 -12.22
N VAL A 102 -3.12 6.09 -11.48
CA VAL A 102 -2.35 4.90 -11.88
C VAL A 102 -3.07 3.62 -11.44
N ILE A 103 -3.11 2.62 -12.33
CA ILE A 103 -3.60 1.27 -11.99
C ILE A 103 -2.50 0.51 -11.24
N VAL A 104 -2.86 -0.05 -10.10
CA VAL A 104 -1.95 -0.83 -9.27
C VAL A 104 -1.79 -2.24 -9.86
N PRO A 105 -0.56 -2.78 -10.02
CA PRO A 105 -0.34 -4.14 -10.47
C PRO A 105 -0.99 -5.18 -9.55
N GLU A 106 -1.51 -6.25 -10.13
CA GLU A 106 -2.27 -7.29 -9.42
C GLU A 106 -1.44 -8.02 -8.36
N GLU A 107 -0.13 -8.17 -8.59
CA GLU A 107 0.84 -8.75 -7.67
C GLU A 107 1.08 -7.91 -6.40
N HIS A 108 0.71 -6.62 -6.43
CA HIS A 108 0.81 -5.74 -5.26
C HIS A 108 -0.50 -5.71 -4.45
N LEU A 109 -1.54 -6.40 -4.91
CA LEU A 109 -2.87 -6.37 -4.31
C LEU A 109 -3.11 -7.58 -3.42
N GLN A 110 -3.80 -7.34 -2.31
CA GLN A 110 -4.41 -8.40 -1.51
C GLN A 110 -5.52 -9.09 -2.32
N GLN A 111 -5.82 -10.34 -2.00
CA GLN A 111 -6.96 -11.08 -2.47
C GLN A 111 -8.24 -10.31 -2.16
N CYS A 112 -9.18 -10.32 -3.10
CA CYS A 112 -10.46 -9.64 -2.90
C CYS A 112 -11.22 -10.28 -1.74
N ARG A 113 -11.76 -9.47 -0.83
CA ARG A 113 -12.56 -9.93 0.30
C ARG A 113 -13.91 -9.24 0.24
N VAL A 114 -14.99 -10.02 0.26
CA VAL A 114 -16.34 -9.49 0.03
C VAL A 114 -17.30 -9.90 1.14
N TYR A 115 -18.22 -9.00 1.46
CA TYR A 115 -19.37 -9.26 2.28
C TYR A 115 -20.62 -9.32 1.38
N ARG A 116 -21.23 -10.49 1.30
CA ARG A 116 -22.55 -10.72 0.69
C ARG A 116 -23.49 -11.08 1.83
N GLY A 117 -24.47 -10.23 2.13
CA GLY A 117 -25.29 -10.24 3.37
C GLY A 117 -25.52 -11.62 4.01
N GLY A 118 -25.26 -11.72 5.32
CA GLY A 118 -25.26 -12.98 6.06
C GLY A 118 -24.33 -12.95 7.29
N LYS A 119 -23.88 -14.12 7.76
CA LYS A 119 -22.85 -14.24 8.82
C LYS A 119 -21.49 -13.72 8.30
N TRP A 120 -20.73 -13.08 9.18
CA TRP A 120 -19.39 -12.57 8.90
C TRP A 120 -18.33 -13.70 8.82
N PRO A 121 -17.32 -13.60 7.94
CA PRO A 121 -17.31 -12.98 6.61
C PRO A 121 -17.44 -14.05 5.49
N HIS A 122 -18.04 -13.69 4.37
CA HIS A 122 -17.99 -14.53 3.16
C HIS A 122 -16.62 -14.39 2.47
N GLY A 123 -16.18 -15.48 1.82
CA GLY A 123 -14.78 -15.81 1.58
C GLY A 123 -13.96 -14.86 0.69
N ALA A 124 -12.66 -15.06 0.71
CA ALA A 124 -11.75 -14.41 -0.22
C ALA A 124 -12.02 -14.92 -1.65
N VAL A 125 -12.02 -14.01 -2.62
CA VAL A 125 -12.43 -14.26 -4.02
C VAL A 125 -11.28 -13.85 -4.94
N GLY A 126 -11.15 -14.56 -6.06
CA GLY A 126 -10.16 -14.28 -7.07
C GLY A 126 -8.76 -14.73 -6.66
N VAL A 127 -7.75 -14.11 -7.27
CA VAL A 127 -6.34 -14.48 -7.12
C VAL A 127 -5.91 -14.31 -5.66
N PRO A 128 -5.31 -15.34 -5.02
CA PRO A 128 -4.73 -15.23 -3.68
C PRO A 128 -3.68 -14.13 -3.57
N ASP A 129 -3.37 -13.75 -2.34
CA ASP A 129 -2.24 -12.84 -2.06
C ASP A 129 -0.98 -13.36 -2.74
N GLN A 130 -0.34 -12.50 -3.54
CA GLN A 130 0.99 -12.77 -4.08
C GLN A 130 2.07 -12.31 -3.10
N GLU A 131 3.33 -12.32 -3.52
CA GLU A 131 4.45 -11.92 -2.66
C GLU A 131 4.37 -10.45 -2.22
N GLY A 132 3.69 -9.60 -2.98
CA GLY A 132 3.61 -8.17 -2.71
C GLY A 132 4.94 -7.47 -2.95
N ILE A 133 5.13 -6.30 -2.32
CA ILE A 133 6.39 -5.56 -2.40
C ILE A 133 7.25 -5.87 -1.17
N SER A 134 8.28 -6.69 -1.35
CA SER A 134 9.34 -6.91 -0.36
C SER A 134 10.31 -5.72 -0.27
N ASP A 135 11.01 -5.63 0.86
CA ASP A 135 12.08 -4.67 1.14
C ASP A 135 11.74 -3.19 0.94
N ALA A 136 10.48 -2.83 1.14
CA ALA A 136 10.01 -1.46 1.05
C ALA A 136 9.22 -1.10 2.30
N ASP A 137 9.32 0.17 2.70
CA ASP A 137 8.49 0.77 3.75
C ASP A 137 7.41 1.68 3.14
N PHE A 138 7.64 2.14 1.91
CA PHE A 138 6.70 2.93 1.11
C PHE A 138 6.78 2.53 -0.37
N VAL A 139 5.66 2.57 -1.08
CA VAL A 139 5.60 2.33 -2.53
C VAL A 139 5.09 3.57 -3.24
N LEU A 140 5.85 4.05 -4.22
CA LEU A 140 5.50 5.22 -5.01
C LEU A 140 5.13 4.80 -6.44
N TYR A 141 3.86 4.93 -6.79
CA TYR A 141 3.37 4.74 -8.16
C TYR A 141 3.49 6.04 -8.93
N VAL A 142 4.27 6.03 -10.01
CA VAL A 142 4.59 7.22 -10.82
C VAL A 142 3.94 7.10 -12.18
N GLY A 143 3.04 8.02 -12.52
CA GLY A 143 2.43 8.12 -13.85
C GLY A 143 2.64 9.49 -14.49
N ALA A 144 2.58 9.53 -15.81
CA ALA A 144 2.61 10.75 -16.62
C ALA A 144 1.31 10.89 -17.42
N LEU A 145 0.20 10.94 -16.69
CA LEU A 145 -1.16 10.94 -17.24
C LEU A 145 -1.74 12.35 -17.20
N ALA A 146 -2.39 12.76 -18.28
CA ALA A 146 -3.22 13.97 -18.28
C ALA A 146 -4.41 13.74 -17.35
N THR A 147 -4.70 14.71 -16.48
CA THR A 147 -5.86 14.63 -15.57
C THR A 147 -6.59 15.96 -15.61
N GLU A 148 -7.80 16.03 -15.07
CA GLU A 148 -8.54 17.31 -15.03
C GLU A 148 -7.77 18.43 -14.29
N ARG A 149 -6.80 18.07 -13.45
CA ARG A 149 -6.00 19.01 -12.66
C ARG A 149 -4.64 19.37 -13.28
N CYS A 150 -4.20 18.64 -14.30
CA CYS A 150 -2.85 18.74 -14.87
C CYS A 150 -2.85 18.53 -16.38
#